data_AF-A0A4Q4V7N0-F1
#
_entry.id   AF-A0A4Q4V7N0-F1
#
_cell.length_a   1.000
_cell.length_b   1.000
_cell.length_c   1.000
_cell.angle_alpha   90.00
_cell.angle_beta   90.00
_cell.angle_gamma   90.00
#
_symmetry.space_group_name_H-M   'P 1'
#
loop_
_entity.id
_entity.type
_entity.pdbx_description
1 polymer ?
#
loop_
_entity_poly.entity_id
_entity_poly.type
_entity_poly.pdbx_seq_one_letter_code
_entity_poly.pdbx_strand_id
1 'polypeptide(L)'
;MKNAWRPQWEVQDRQPTFLGRGDVFRPFNATGKYLWGNVPAYDVLKLQPNEGSTYSKDLDLLFAASGDLRNVVATVASIPREYSRKVNIVLNDRDSDVVARNTVMLLVMLTQEDPMLAAETVLHIWYSAFVTQSVIDVINGKPRQLVQAVCTKIEGREPDVVLAKTWTFGERSLPLVLTKDQWISLLSHFDLPTGLTYEMAKQNRVGITLAPERVDFRERGYFAQKPSSRIVNMRFREEGILLPFGRRRDAFIHPNPTIFRTIDSWPLKDHADPLDGWPIYEPQNISGFVGANDVHGKLYIYLKKLLVKFHESLSAHKITFRLFNSNIEELMGHIWEYRFDRVEVRLLKICSA
;
A
#
# COMPACT_ATOMS: atom_id res chain seq x y z
N MET A 1 -19.71 7.41 22.70
CA MET A 1 -19.07 8.64 23.22
C MET A 1 -19.94 9.83 22.82
N LYS A 2 -20.47 10.57 23.79
CA LYS A 2 -21.50 11.62 23.59
C LYS A 2 -20.94 12.83 22.84
N ASN A 3 -21.81 13.66 22.26
CA ASN A 3 -21.53 14.96 21.60
C ASN A 3 -20.76 15.99 22.46
N ALA A 4 -20.28 15.61 23.65
CA ALA A 4 -19.65 16.45 24.66
C ALA A 4 -18.12 16.26 24.78
N TRP A 5 -17.51 15.34 24.01
CA TRP A 5 -16.04 15.22 24.02
C TRP A 5 -15.42 16.49 23.43
N ARG A 6 -14.43 17.03 24.15
CA ARG A 6 -13.62 18.17 23.78
C ARG A 6 -12.14 17.76 23.82
N PRO A 7 -11.29 18.32 22.96
CA PRO A 7 -9.85 18.10 23.03
C PRO A 7 -9.25 18.57 24.36
N GLN A 8 -8.15 17.96 24.78
CA GLN A 8 -7.50 18.25 26.06
C GLN A 8 -7.04 19.70 26.17
N TRP A 9 -6.54 20.29 25.08
CA TRP A 9 -6.11 21.69 25.12
C TRP A 9 -7.27 22.64 25.42
N GLU A 10 -8.50 22.31 24.99
CA GLU A 10 -9.70 23.09 25.30
C GLU A 10 -10.13 22.87 26.75
N VAL A 11 -10.12 21.63 27.24
CA VAL A 11 -10.49 21.30 28.63
C VAL A 11 -9.51 21.91 29.64
N GLN A 12 -8.23 22.00 29.28
CA GLN A 12 -7.15 22.52 30.13
C GLN A 12 -6.91 24.03 29.95
N ASP A 13 -7.68 24.71 29.10
CA ASP A 13 -7.51 26.13 28.76
C ASP A 13 -6.06 26.49 28.40
N ARG A 14 -5.42 25.64 27.57
CA ARG A 14 -4.03 25.83 27.13
C ARG A 14 -3.95 26.00 25.62
N GLN A 15 -2.91 26.68 25.17
CA GLN A 15 -2.61 26.76 23.74
C GLN A 15 -2.21 25.37 23.21
N PRO A 16 -2.81 24.88 22.11
CA PRO A 16 -2.40 23.62 21.50
C PRO A 16 -1.01 23.74 20.87
N THR A 17 -0.23 22.66 20.95
CA THR A 17 1.17 22.60 20.50
C THR A 17 1.31 22.85 19.00
N PHE A 18 0.29 22.54 18.19
CA PHE A 18 0.27 22.82 16.75
C PHE A 18 0.12 24.31 16.39
N LEU A 19 -0.14 25.21 17.36
CA LEU A 19 -0.13 26.66 17.14
C LEU A 19 1.21 27.31 17.52
N GLY A 20 2.17 26.55 18.06
CA GLY A 20 3.51 27.05 18.39
C GLY A 20 4.34 27.41 17.15
N ARG A 21 5.28 28.36 17.30
CA ARG A 21 6.26 28.71 16.26
C ARG A 21 7.36 27.64 16.19
N GLY A 22 7.08 26.50 15.56
CA GLY A 22 8.05 25.44 15.30
C GLY A 22 7.36 24.09 15.07
N ASP A 23 7.71 23.39 14.00
CA ASP A 23 7.36 21.98 13.74
C ASP A 23 5.91 21.59 13.45
N VAL A 24 5.03 22.54 13.11
CA VAL A 24 3.60 22.29 12.81
C VAL A 24 3.38 21.27 11.67
N PHE A 25 4.37 21.06 10.80
CA PHE A 25 4.30 20.15 9.65
C PHE A 25 5.29 18.99 9.67
N ARG A 26 6.16 18.88 10.69
CA ARG A 26 7.11 17.77 10.76
C ARG A 26 6.41 16.53 11.33
N PRO A 27 6.43 15.38 10.64
CA PRO A 27 5.97 14.14 11.23
C PRO A 27 6.85 13.80 12.43
N PHE A 28 6.26 13.23 13.49
CA PHE A 28 7.03 12.77 14.66
C PHE A 28 8.03 11.66 14.30
N ASN A 29 7.81 11.01 13.16
CA ASN A 29 8.78 10.16 12.49
C ASN A 29 9.38 10.90 11.27
N ALA A 30 10.47 11.64 11.46
CA ALA A 30 11.07 12.51 10.44
C ALA A 30 11.54 11.75 9.18
N THR A 31 11.82 10.45 9.29
CA THR A 31 12.21 9.55 8.18
C THR A 31 11.01 8.81 7.56
N GLY A 32 9.78 9.15 7.97
CA GLY A 32 8.57 8.39 7.66
C GLY A 32 8.38 8.14 6.16
N LYS A 33 8.31 6.85 5.79
CA LYS A 33 8.10 6.34 4.44
C LYS A 33 6.66 6.54 3.98
N TYR A 34 6.46 6.64 2.66
CA TYR A 34 5.15 6.77 2.03
C TYR A 34 4.65 5.42 1.51
N LEU A 35 4.52 4.46 2.42
CA LEU A 35 4.08 3.09 2.08
C LEU A 35 2.56 3.01 1.79
N TRP A 36 1.80 4.05 2.15
CA TRP A 36 0.38 4.22 1.83
C TRP A 36 0.20 5.48 0.97
N GLY A 37 -0.71 5.41 0.00
CA GLY A 37 -1.13 6.55 -0.79
C GLY A 37 -1.72 7.67 0.07
N ASN A 38 -1.48 8.91 -0.33
CA ASN A 38 -1.97 10.12 0.34
C ASN A 38 -2.88 10.97 -0.56
N VAL A 39 -3.29 10.40 -1.68
CA VAL A 39 -4.24 10.98 -2.63
C VAL A 39 -5.23 9.86 -2.95
N PRO A 40 -6.52 10.15 -3.14
CA PRO A 40 -7.49 9.15 -3.58
C PRO A 40 -7.07 8.45 -4.88
N ALA A 41 -7.15 7.12 -4.87
CA ALA A 41 -6.98 6.31 -6.07
C ALA A 41 -8.01 6.67 -7.14
N TYR A 42 -7.61 6.58 -8.41
CA TYR A 42 -8.51 6.72 -9.54
C TYR A 42 -8.07 5.81 -10.70
N ASP A 43 -9.03 5.48 -11.56
CA ASP A 43 -8.76 4.83 -12.84
C ASP A 43 -8.07 5.83 -13.78
N VAL A 44 -6.80 5.57 -14.10
CA VAL A 44 -5.96 6.40 -14.98
C VAL A 44 -6.37 6.25 -16.45
N LEU A 45 -6.91 5.09 -16.83
CA LEU A 45 -7.36 4.84 -18.20
C LEU A 45 -8.70 5.53 -18.47
N LYS A 46 -9.68 5.28 -17.61
CA LYS A 46 -11.10 5.56 -17.88
C LYS A 46 -11.47 5.07 -19.28
N LEU A 47 -11.11 3.83 -19.60
CA LEU A 47 -11.14 3.30 -20.96
C LEU A 47 -12.54 3.36 -21.59
N GLN A 48 -13.56 2.90 -20.85
CA GLN A 48 -14.94 2.87 -21.35
C GLN A 48 -15.47 4.26 -21.75
N PRO A 49 -15.38 5.32 -20.93
CA PRO A 49 -15.87 6.64 -21.32
C PRO A 49 -14.97 7.38 -22.33
N ASN A 50 -13.69 7.01 -22.46
CA ASN A 50 -12.75 7.70 -23.36
C ASN A 50 -12.66 7.05 -24.75
N GLU A 51 -12.40 5.74 -24.81
CA GLU A 51 -12.19 5.00 -26.06
C GLU A 51 -13.26 3.92 -26.33
N GLY A 52 -14.07 3.58 -25.33
CA GLY A 52 -15.08 2.52 -25.40
C GLY A 52 -14.57 1.16 -24.90
N SER A 53 -15.50 0.24 -24.62
CA SER A 53 -15.19 -1.08 -24.06
C SER A 53 -14.48 -2.03 -25.05
N THR A 54 -14.61 -1.79 -26.35
CA THR A 54 -14.05 -2.63 -27.42
C THR A 54 -12.88 -1.96 -28.13
N TYR A 55 -12.13 -1.09 -27.43
CA TYR A 55 -10.96 -0.43 -28.00
C TYR A 55 -9.97 -1.45 -28.58
N SER A 56 -9.46 -1.18 -29.79
CA SER A 56 -8.81 -2.18 -30.63
C SER A 56 -7.28 -2.14 -30.64
N LYS A 57 -6.68 -1.21 -29.88
CA LYS A 57 -5.21 -1.09 -29.74
C LYS A 57 -4.76 -1.55 -28.37
N ASP A 58 -3.50 -1.93 -28.29
CA ASP A 58 -2.82 -2.19 -27.01
C ASP A 58 -2.70 -0.87 -26.24
N LEU A 59 -2.57 -0.96 -24.90
CA LEU A 59 -2.49 0.19 -24.00
C LEU A 59 -1.18 0.14 -23.22
N ASP A 60 -0.44 1.25 -23.24
CA ASP A 60 0.82 1.42 -22.54
C ASP A 60 0.69 2.49 -21.45
N LEU A 61 0.86 2.10 -20.18
CA LEU A 61 0.68 2.97 -19.01
C LEU A 61 1.97 3.13 -18.24
N LEU A 62 2.25 4.36 -17.81
CA LEU A 62 3.40 4.68 -16.96
C LEU A 62 2.93 5.25 -15.61
N PHE A 63 3.33 4.59 -14.53
CA PHE A 63 3.25 5.06 -13.15
C PHE A 63 4.67 5.41 -12.68
N ALA A 64 5.14 6.60 -13.03
CA ALA A 64 6.57 6.96 -12.95
C ALA A 64 7.08 7.15 -11.52
N ALA A 65 6.18 7.54 -10.61
CA ALA A 65 6.41 7.65 -9.17
C ALA A 65 5.22 7.01 -8.45
N SER A 66 5.05 5.72 -8.71
CA SER A 66 3.83 4.96 -8.43
C SER A 66 3.36 5.07 -6.97
N GLY A 67 4.29 5.15 -6.01
CA GLY A 67 3.93 4.94 -4.61
C GLY A 67 3.36 3.53 -4.44
N ASP A 68 2.26 3.40 -3.70
CA ASP A 68 1.58 2.11 -3.59
C ASP A 68 0.73 1.77 -4.83
N LEU A 69 0.20 0.54 -4.89
CA LEU A 69 -0.53 0.05 -6.06
C LEU A 69 -1.94 0.65 -6.24
N ARG A 70 -2.35 1.67 -5.48
CA ARG A 70 -3.78 2.08 -5.39
C ARG A 70 -4.35 2.47 -6.76
N ASN A 71 -3.60 3.25 -7.54
CA ASN A 71 -4.02 3.68 -8.88
C ASN A 71 -3.99 2.52 -9.87
N VAL A 72 -3.01 1.63 -9.76
CA VAL A 72 -2.88 0.44 -10.61
C VAL A 72 -4.05 -0.50 -10.39
N VAL A 73 -4.40 -0.77 -9.13
CA VAL A 73 -5.56 -1.60 -8.75
C VAL A 73 -6.85 -0.96 -9.25
N ALA A 74 -7.07 0.34 -9.02
CA ALA A 74 -8.26 1.05 -9.49
C ALA A 74 -8.39 1.02 -11.03
N THR A 75 -7.28 1.20 -11.73
CA THR A 75 -7.22 1.20 -13.20
C THR A 75 -7.51 -0.19 -13.76
N VAL A 76 -6.77 -1.20 -13.33
CA VAL A 76 -6.91 -2.57 -13.87
C VAL A 76 -8.26 -3.18 -13.53
N ALA A 77 -8.77 -2.94 -12.32
CA ALA A 77 -10.11 -3.40 -11.94
C ALA A 77 -11.24 -2.69 -12.71
N SER A 78 -10.93 -1.60 -13.43
CA SER A 78 -11.91 -0.85 -14.24
C SER A 78 -11.82 -1.16 -15.73
N ILE A 79 -10.90 -2.03 -16.16
CA ILE A 79 -10.80 -2.45 -17.56
C ILE A 79 -12.07 -3.25 -17.92
N PRO A 80 -12.82 -2.85 -18.97
CA PRO A 80 -14.00 -3.56 -19.44
C PRO A 80 -13.64 -4.97 -19.92
N ARG A 81 -14.48 -5.95 -19.59
CA ARG A 81 -14.25 -7.36 -19.94
C ARG A 81 -14.16 -7.60 -21.45
N GLU A 82 -14.77 -6.73 -22.25
CA GLU A 82 -14.77 -6.80 -23.72
C GLU A 82 -13.42 -6.39 -24.32
N TYR A 83 -12.56 -5.71 -23.57
CA TYR A 83 -11.24 -5.32 -24.03
C TYR A 83 -10.32 -6.54 -24.11
N SER A 84 -9.84 -6.85 -25.31
CA SER A 84 -9.08 -8.10 -25.60
C SER A 84 -7.62 -7.87 -25.97
N ARG A 85 -7.19 -6.61 -26.01
CA ARG A 85 -5.84 -6.18 -26.38
C ARG A 85 -4.91 -6.19 -25.17
N LYS A 86 -3.61 -5.97 -25.38
CA LYS A 86 -2.62 -6.00 -24.30
C LYS A 86 -2.69 -4.74 -23.45
N VAL A 87 -2.38 -4.86 -22.17
CA VAL A 87 -2.11 -3.72 -21.28
C VAL A 87 -0.71 -3.87 -20.72
N ASN A 88 0.18 -2.96 -21.08
CA ASN A 88 1.52 -2.89 -20.52
C ASN A 88 1.54 -1.77 -19.49
N ILE A 89 2.01 -2.10 -18.30
CA ILE A 89 2.02 -1.20 -17.14
C ILE A 89 3.44 -1.13 -16.64
N VAL A 90 4.05 0.04 -16.73
CA VAL A 90 5.36 0.34 -16.14
C VAL A 90 5.13 1.01 -14.79
N LEU A 91 5.72 0.46 -13.73
CA LEU A 91 5.75 1.05 -12.40
C LEU A 91 7.18 1.35 -12.02
N ASN A 92 7.40 2.54 -11.48
CA ASN A 92 8.67 2.94 -10.89
C ASN A 92 8.44 3.62 -9.54
N ASP A 93 9.36 3.41 -8.62
CA ASP A 93 9.53 4.26 -7.45
C ASP A 93 11.00 4.28 -7.06
N ARG A 94 11.45 5.38 -6.46
CA ARG A 94 12.83 5.50 -5.96
C ARG A 94 13.01 4.79 -4.63
N ASP A 95 11.95 4.64 -3.82
CA ASP A 95 12.03 3.94 -2.54
C ASP A 95 11.95 2.42 -2.78
N SER A 96 13.03 1.72 -2.45
CA SER A 96 13.15 0.28 -2.63
C SER A 96 12.11 -0.51 -1.84
N ASP A 97 11.68 -0.03 -0.66
CA ASP A 97 10.64 -0.70 0.12
C ASP A 97 9.28 -0.57 -0.57
N VAL A 98 9.02 0.53 -1.28
CA VAL A 98 7.78 0.69 -2.06
C VAL A 98 7.76 -0.31 -3.21
N VAL A 99 8.85 -0.39 -3.99
CA VAL A 99 8.96 -1.34 -5.11
C VAL A 99 8.88 -2.79 -4.62
N ALA A 100 9.52 -3.10 -3.49
CA ALA A 100 9.47 -4.43 -2.91
C ALA A 100 8.05 -4.81 -2.46
N ARG A 101 7.35 -3.93 -1.75
CA ARG A 101 5.95 -4.16 -1.34
C ARG A 101 5.01 -4.34 -2.52
N ASN A 102 5.15 -3.49 -3.54
CA ASN A 102 4.39 -3.60 -4.78
C ASN A 102 4.64 -4.95 -5.47
N THR A 103 5.90 -5.39 -5.51
CA THR A 103 6.28 -6.70 -6.06
C THR A 103 5.63 -7.84 -5.27
N VAL A 104 5.71 -7.83 -3.93
CA VAL A 104 5.11 -8.88 -3.09
C VAL A 104 3.60 -8.95 -3.30
N MET A 105 2.90 -7.80 -3.31
CA MET A 105 1.45 -7.74 -3.53
C MET A 105 1.05 -8.26 -4.92
N LEU A 106 1.78 -7.89 -5.97
CA LEU A 106 1.53 -8.40 -7.33
C LEU A 106 1.81 -9.90 -7.43
N LEU A 107 2.89 -10.40 -6.81
CA LEU A 107 3.18 -11.83 -6.78
C LEU A 107 2.08 -12.62 -6.06
N VAL A 108 1.53 -12.12 -4.95
CA VAL A 108 0.39 -12.75 -4.28
C VAL A 108 -0.80 -12.82 -5.26
N MET A 109 -1.15 -11.71 -5.90
CA MET A 109 -2.29 -11.65 -6.84
C MET A 109 -2.11 -12.52 -8.08
N LEU A 110 -0.88 -12.72 -8.54
CA LEU A 110 -0.56 -13.52 -9.73
C LEU A 110 -0.37 -15.00 -9.43
N THR A 111 -0.17 -15.39 -8.16
CA THR A 111 0.14 -16.78 -7.77
C THR A 111 -0.93 -17.44 -6.94
N GLN A 112 -1.77 -16.69 -6.22
CA GLN A 112 -2.90 -17.26 -5.50
C GLN A 112 -4.11 -17.44 -6.39
N GLU A 113 -4.63 -18.66 -6.44
CA GLU A 113 -5.77 -19.02 -7.28
C GLU A 113 -7.11 -18.57 -6.69
N ASP A 114 -7.26 -18.62 -5.35
CA ASP A 114 -8.46 -18.13 -4.66
C ASP A 114 -8.45 -16.58 -4.62
N PRO A 115 -9.38 -15.91 -5.34
CA PRO A 115 -9.45 -14.44 -5.35
C PRO A 115 -9.71 -13.84 -3.97
N MET A 116 -10.46 -14.55 -3.11
CA MET A 116 -10.82 -14.06 -1.77
C MET A 116 -9.63 -14.12 -0.83
N LEU A 117 -8.84 -15.21 -0.88
CA LEU A 117 -7.62 -15.35 -0.11
C LEU A 117 -6.53 -14.38 -0.59
N ALA A 118 -6.39 -14.20 -1.90
CA ALA A 118 -5.48 -13.23 -2.50
C ALA A 118 -5.82 -11.79 -2.04
N ALA A 119 -7.10 -11.41 -2.13
CA ALA A 119 -7.58 -10.10 -1.71
C ALA A 119 -7.39 -9.85 -0.21
N GLU A 120 -7.73 -10.81 0.64
CA GLU A 120 -7.53 -10.70 2.09
C GLU A 120 -6.04 -10.55 2.44
N THR A 121 -5.19 -11.35 1.80
CA THR A 121 -3.74 -11.32 2.01
C THR A 121 -3.17 -9.96 1.64
N VAL A 122 -3.44 -9.50 0.41
CA VAL A 122 -2.95 -8.20 -0.08
C VAL A 122 -3.45 -7.06 0.79
N LEU A 123 -4.73 -7.05 1.18
CA LEU A 123 -5.29 -6.02 2.05
C LEU A 123 -4.49 -5.90 3.35
N HIS A 124 -4.21 -7.03 4.00
CA HIS A 124 -3.53 -7.02 5.29
C HIS A 124 -2.04 -6.71 5.18
N ILE A 125 -1.32 -7.23 4.17
CA ILE A 125 0.09 -6.82 3.98
C ILE A 125 0.20 -5.35 3.57
N TRP A 126 -0.83 -4.79 2.93
CA TRP A 126 -0.85 -3.39 2.55
C TRP A 126 -1.11 -2.48 3.76
N TYR A 127 -2.15 -2.74 4.56
CA TYR A 127 -2.68 -1.75 5.51
C TYR A 127 -2.69 -2.17 6.99
N SER A 128 -2.39 -3.43 7.32
CA SER A 128 -2.30 -3.87 8.72
C SER A 128 -0.84 -3.99 9.16
N ALA A 129 -0.54 -3.47 10.35
CA ALA A 129 0.74 -3.65 11.04
C ALA A 129 0.94 -5.10 11.47
N PHE A 130 -0.13 -5.76 11.91
CA PHE A 130 -0.11 -7.17 12.28
C PHE A 130 -0.99 -7.97 11.33
N VAL A 131 -0.61 -9.22 11.09
CA VAL A 131 -1.27 -10.14 10.17
C VAL A 131 -1.47 -11.50 10.82
N THR A 132 -2.29 -12.33 10.20
CA THR A 132 -2.57 -13.70 10.66
C THR A 132 -1.52 -14.68 10.14
N GLN A 133 -1.43 -15.87 10.75
CA GLN A 133 -0.56 -16.93 10.25
C GLN A 133 -0.88 -17.29 8.79
N SER A 134 -2.17 -17.31 8.41
CA SER A 134 -2.58 -17.55 7.02
C SER A 134 -1.98 -16.55 6.03
N VAL A 135 -1.88 -15.26 6.40
CA VAL A 135 -1.21 -14.25 5.56
C VAL A 135 0.28 -14.54 5.43
N ILE A 136 0.94 -14.94 6.53
CA ILE A 136 2.35 -15.32 6.54
C ILE A 136 2.60 -16.55 5.65
N ASP A 137 1.73 -17.55 5.71
CA ASP A 137 1.84 -18.77 4.91
C ASP A 137 1.71 -18.47 3.41
N VAL A 138 0.77 -17.61 3.02
CA VAL A 138 0.57 -17.22 1.62
C VAL A 138 1.78 -16.50 1.05
N ILE A 139 2.33 -15.50 1.76
CA ILE A 139 3.50 -14.76 1.26
C ILE A 139 4.76 -15.64 1.23
N ASN A 140 4.92 -16.55 2.20
CA ASN A 140 6.06 -17.49 2.26
C ASN A 140 5.93 -18.68 1.31
N GLY A 141 4.76 -18.88 0.70
CA GLY A 141 4.55 -19.87 -0.34
C GLY A 141 5.19 -19.50 -1.67
N LYS A 142 4.37 -19.49 -2.74
CA LYS A 142 4.87 -19.24 -4.10
C LYS A 142 5.58 -17.89 -4.27
N PRO A 143 5.10 -16.76 -3.71
CA PRO A 143 5.77 -15.46 -3.85
C PRO A 143 7.23 -15.49 -3.37
N ARG A 144 7.50 -15.96 -2.15
CA ARG A 144 8.87 -16.09 -1.62
C ARG A 144 9.73 -17.02 -2.46
N GLN A 145 9.21 -18.19 -2.84
CA GLN A 145 9.98 -19.16 -3.66
C GLN A 145 10.45 -18.55 -4.98
N LEU A 146 9.62 -17.74 -5.63
CA LEU A 146 9.96 -17.08 -6.89
C LEU A 146 11.11 -16.08 -6.72
N VAL A 147 11.11 -15.30 -5.64
CA VAL A 147 12.16 -14.33 -5.34
C VAL A 147 13.44 -15.03 -4.88
N GLN A 148 13.32 -16.00 -3.96
CA GLN A 148 14.44 -16.79 -3.46
C GLN A 148 15.21 -17.48 -4.59
N ALA A 149 14.50 -18.05 -5.58
CA ALA A 149 15.11 -18.69 -6.73
C ALA A 149 15.92 -17.71 -7.60
N VAL A 150 15.59 -16.41 -7.60
CA VAL A 150 16.41 -15.38 -8.25
C VAL A 150 17.66 -15.12 -7.42
N CYS A 151 17.50 -14.84 -6.11
CA CYS A 151 18.61 -14.57 -5.19
C CYS A 151 19.67 -15.68 -5.20
N THR A 152 19.26 -16.95 -5.16
CA THR A 152 20.19 -18.09 -5.24
C THR A 152 20.96 -18.13 -6.56
N LYS A 153 20.36 -17.72 -7.69
CA LYS A 153 21.05 -17.71 -9.00
C LYS A 153 22.05 -16.58 -9.14
N ILE A 154 21.94 -15.52 -8.34
CA ILE A 154 22.74 -14.30 -8.47
C ILE A 154 23.74 -14.14 -7.31
N GLU A 155 23.86 -15.14 -6.44
CA GLU A 155 24.70 -15.11 -5.23
C GLU A 155 26.15 -14.70 -5.50
N GLY A 156 26.75 -15.19 -6.59
CA GLY A 156 28.12 -14.87 -7.00
C GLY A 156 28.29 -13.60 -7.85
N ARG A 157 27.24 -12.81 -8.07
CA ARG A 157 27.34 -11.54 -8.84
C ARG A 157 27.79 -10.39 -7.94
N GLU A 158 28.28 -9.31 -8.53
CA GLU A 158 28.58 -8.09 -7.77
C GLU A 158 27.29 -7.40 -7.26
N PRO A 159 27.34 -6.70 -6.11
CA PRO A 159 26.17 -6.05 -5.46
C PRO A 159 25.37 -5.07 -6.34
N ASP A 160 26.05 -4.29 -7.17
CA ASP A 160 25.52 -3.20 -7.99
C ASP A 160 25.06 -3.65 -9.39
N VAL A 161 25.32 -4.91 -9.77
CA VAL A 161 24.94 -5.43 -11.08
C VAL A 161 23.42 -5.44 -11.24
N VAL A 162 22.95 -4.75 -12.28
CA VAL A 162 21.53 -4.69 -12.66
C VAL A 162 21.11 -6.02 -13.31
N LEU A 163 20.04 -6.61 -12.78
CA LEU A 163 19.55 -7.93 -13.14
C LEU A 163 18.05 -7.86 -13.41
N ALA A 164 17.64 -8.35 -14.57
CA ALA A 164 16.24 -8.46 -14.95
C ALA A 164 15.73 -9.88 -14.77
N LYS A 165 14.54 -10.02 -14.18
CA LYS A 165 13.78 -11.27 -14.13
C LYS A 165 12.37 -11.06 -14.64
N THR A 166 11.93 -11.91 -15.55
CA THR A 166 10.51 -12.01 -15.93
C THR A 166 9.92 -13.30 -15.36
N TRP A 167 8.80 -13.17 -14.66
CA TRP A 167 7.89 -14.27 -14.35
C TRP A 167 6.67 -14.20 -15.27
N THR A 168 6.16 -15.36 -15.71
CA THR A 168 5.01 -15.47 -16.63
C THR A 168 3.93 -16.33 -16.00
N PHE A 169 2.67 -15.89 -16.09
CA PHE A 169 1.49 -16.50 -15.48
C PHE A 169 0.35 -16.58 -16.51
N GLY A 170 0.47 -17.49 -17.48
CA GLY A 170 -0.42 -17.51 -18.65
C GLY A 170 -0.19 -16.27 -19.53
N GLU A 171 -1.25 -15.53 -19.84
CA GLU A 171 -1.19 -14.29 -20.64
C GLU A 171 -0.71 -13.06 -19.82
N ARG A 172 -0.28 -13.27 -18.58
CA ARG A 172 0.22 -12.21 -17.69
C ARG A 172 1.71 -12.34 -17.47
N SER A 173 2.42 -11.23 -17.28
CA SER A 173 3.84 -11.27 -16.92
C SER A 173 4.24 -10.17 -15.95
N LEU A 174 5.30 -10.44 -15.18
CA LEU A 174 5.90 -9.53 -14.21
C LEU A 174 7.42 -9.42 -14.45
N PRO A 175 7.87 -8.62 -15.44
CA PRO A 175 9.26 -8.18 -15.51
C PRO A 175 9.65 -7.27 -14.33
N LEU A 176 10.76 -7.58 -13.66
CA LEU A 176 11.33 -6.78 -12.58
C LEU A 176 12.82 -6.60 -12.82
N VAL A 177 13.28 -5.34 -12.76
CA VAL A 177 14.68 -4.95 -12.96
C VAL A 177 15.20 -4.31 -11.68
N LEU A 178 16.19 -4.94 -11.05
CA LEU A 178 16.79 -4.52 -9.78
C LEU A 178 18.28 -4.83 -9.77
N THR A 179 19.07 -4.13 -8.95
CA THR A 179 20.44 -4.54 -8.58
C THR A 179 20.42 -5.80 -7.72
N LYS A 180 21.55 -6.50 -7.59
CA LYS A 180 21.66 -7.67 -6.69
C LYS A 180 21.26 -7.33 -5.26
N ASP A 181 21.73 -6.20 -4.73
CA ASP A 181 21.39 -5.76 -3.37
C ASP A 181 19.89 -5.48 -3.20
N GLN A 182 19.27 -4.88 -4.21
CA GLN A 182 17.82 -4.67 -4.23
C GLN A 182 17.05 -6.00 -4.28
N TRP A 183 17.54 -7.02 -5.00
CA TRP A 183 16.97 -8.38 -4.98
C TRP A 183 17.06 -9.04 -3.59
N ILE A 184 18.21 -8.92 -2.92
CA ILE A 184 18.40 -9.44 -1.55
C ILE A 184 17.48 -8.69 -0.57
N SER A 185 17.39 -7.36 -0.71
CA SER A 185 16.48 -6.54 0.08
C SER A 185 15.02 -6.94 -0.14
N LEU A 186 14.59 -7.18 -1.39
CA LEU A 186 13.27 -7.70 -1.70
C LEU A 186 13.01 -9.06 -1.03
N LEU A 187 13.96 -10.00 -1.07
CA LEU A 187 13.81 -11.29 -0.40
C LEU A 187 13.62 -11.14 1.12
N SER A 188 14.32 -10.21 1.75
CA SER A 188 14.15 -9.97 3.18
C SER A 188 12.79 -9.37 3.56
N HIS A 189 11.94 -8.94 2.61
CA HIS A 189 10.55 -8.51 2.89
C HIS A 189 9.60 -9.68 3.21
N PHE A 190 10.08 -10.92 3.11
CA PHE A 190 9.37 -12.12 3.56
C PHE A 190 9.77 -12.54 4.98
N ASP A 191 10.78 -11.89 5.56
CA ASP A 191 11.34 -12.20 6.87
C ASP A 191 11.09 -11.06 7.87
N LEU A 192 11.02 -11.44 9.14
CA LEU A 192 11.08 -10.46 10.22
C LEU A 192 12.53 -10.21 10.63
N PRO A 193 12.87 -8.98 11.05
CA PRO A 193 14.15 -8.70 11.68
C PRO A 193 14.41 -9.68 12.83
N THR A 194 15.62 -10.25 12.87
CA THR A 194 16.02 -11.20 13.92
C THR A 194 15.75 -10.62 15.30
N GLY A 195 14.99 -11.34 16.12
CA GLY A 195 14.66 -10.94 17.48
C GLY A 195 13.46 -9.99 17.61
N LEU A 196 12.86 -9.52 16.51
CA LEU A 196 11.64 -8.73 16.58
C LEU A 196 10.46 -9.58 17.05
N THR A 197 9.93 -9.24 18.22
CA THR A 197 8.71 -9.85 18.77
C THR A 197 7.46 -9.03 18.43
N TYR A 198 6.28 -9.66 18.56
CA TYR A 198 5.00 -8.94 18.46
C TYR A 198 4.92 -7.74 19.39
N GLU A 199 5.35 -7.90 20.65
CA GLU A 199 5.24 -6.81 21.63
C GLU A 199 6.21 -5.66 21.33
N MET A 200 7.42 -5.96 20.87
CA MET A 200 8.36 -4.93 20.42
C MET A 200 7.81 -4.16 19.21
N ALA A 201 7.31 -4.88 18.19
CA ALA A 201 6.69 -4.27 17.02
C ALA A 201 5.50 -3.37 17.39
N LYS A 202 4.67 -3.82 18.35
CA LYS A 202 3.55 -3.04 18.89
C LYS A 202 4.02 -1.80 19.61
N GLN A 203 5.02 -1.91 20.49
CA GLN A 203 5.63 -0.79 21.20
C GLN A 203 6.21 0.24 20.23
N ASN A 204 7.00 -0.18 19.24
CA ASN A 204 7.58 0.70 18.22
C ASN A 204 6.49 1.48 17.49
N ARG A 205 5.39 0.81 17.10
CA ARG A 205 4.28 1.46 16.41
C ARG A 205 3.56 2.46 17.30
N VAL A 206 3.13 2.06 18.50
CA VAL A 206 2.37 2.97 19.39
C VAL A 206 3.22 4.13 19.90
N GLY A 207 4.54 3.93 20.04
CA GLY A 207 5.49 5.00 20.34
C GLY A 207 5.50 6.10 19.29
N ILE A 208 5.08 5.82 18.05
CA ILE A 208 4.92 6.80 16.98
C ILE A 208 3.46 7.25 16.81
N THR A 209 2.50 6.33 16.74
CA THR A 209 1.09 6.66 16.41
C THR A 209 0.32 7.26 17.58
N LEU A 210 0.77 7.01 18.81
CA LEU A 210 0.18 7.48 20.07
C LEU A 210 1.15 8.28 20.95
N ALA A 211 2.26 8.75 20.38
CA ALA A 211 3.22 9.62 21.06
C ALA A 211 2.51 10.72 21.89
N PRO A 212 2.79 10.85 23.20
CA PRO A 212 2.19 11.88 24.05
C PRO A 212 2.39 13.30 23.51
N GLU A 213 3.55 13.58 22.92
CA GLU A 213 3.94 14.86 22.31
C GLU A 213 3.03 15.24 21.13
N ARG A 214 2.35 14.26 20.53
CA ARG A 214 1.47 14.43 19.36
C ARG A 214 -0.02 14.39 19.72
N VAL A 215 -0.36 14.45 21.00
CA VAL A 215 -1.75 14.43 21.47
C VAL A 215 -2.62 15.49 20.79
N ASP A 216 -2.15 16.74 20.70
CA ASP A 216 -2.94 17.84 20.13
C ASP A 216 -3.16 17.67 18.62
N PHE A 217 -2.16 17.16 17.90
CA PHE A 217 -2.28 16.87 16.47
C PHE A 217 -3.30 15.76 16.22
N ARG A 218 -3.25 14.71 17.03
CA ARG A 218 -4.17 13.57 16.95
C ARG A 218 -5.59 13.99 17.31
N GLU A 219 -5.76 14.72 18.41
CA GLU A 219 -7.07 15.20 18.87
C GLU A 219 -7.66 16.27 17.94
N ARG A 220 -6.84 17.04 17.22
CA ARG A 220 -7.30 17.92 16.13
C ARG A 220 -7.93 17.12 14.99
N GLY A 221 -7.32 15.99 14.62
CA GLY A 221 -7.92 15.06 13.67
C GLY A 221 -9.25 14.49 14.18
N TYR A 222 -9.32 14.11 15.45
CA TYR A 222 -10.55 13.62 16.08
C TYR A 222 -11.66 14.67 16.15
N PHE A 223 -11.31 15.93 16.41
CA PHE A 223 -12.28 17.03 16.50
C PHE A 223 -13.11 17.18 15.21
N ALA A 224 -12.52 16.91 14.05
CA ALA A 224 -13.21 16.95 12.75
C ALA A 224 -14.09 15.72 12.47
N GLN A 225 -14.13 14.71 13.37
CA GLN A 225 -14.78 13.43 13.14
C GLN A 225 -16.05 13.22 13.97
N LYS A 226 -17.02 12.50 13.39
CA LYS A 226 -18.20 12.01 14.12
C LYS A 226 -17.77 11.12 15.31
N PRO A 227 -18.53 11.10 16.42
CA PRO A 227 -18.13 10.35 17.63
C PRO A 227 -17.82 8.88 17.39
N SER A 228 -18.56 8.21 16.51
CA SER A 228 -18.32 6.82 16.15
C SER A 228 -17.04 6.63 15.33
N SER A 229 -16.79 7.49 14.34
CA SER A 229 -15.59 7.45 13.51
C SER A 229 -14.32 7.63 14.33
N ARG A 230 -14.37 8.48 15.37
CA ARG A 230 -13.28 8.65 16.33
C ARG A 230 -12.91 7.36 17.04
N ILE A 231 -13.90 6.62 17.54
CA ILE A 231 -13.67 5.35 18.25
C ILE A 231 -12.95 4.35 17.33
N VAL A 232 -13.37 4.29 16.07
CA VAL A 232 -12.73 3.40 15.08
C VAL A 232 -11.30 3.86 14.78
N ASN A 233 -11.08 5.16 14.59
CA ASN A 233 -9.74 5.70 14.34
C ASN A 233 -8.79 5.47 15.53
N MET A 234 -9.26 5.72 16.77
CA MET A 234 -8.52 5.42 17.99
C MET A 234 -8.09 3.96 18.03
N ARG A 235 -9.01 3.03 17.79
CA ARG A 235 -8.72 1.61 17.77
C ARG A 235 -7.69 1.23 16.69
N PHE A 236 -7.82 1.78 15.48
CA PHE A 236 -6.81 1.56 14.43
C PHE A 236 -5.43 2.11 14.83
N ARG A 237 -5.37 3.24 15.55
CA ARG A 237 -4.11 3.80 16.05
C ARG A 237 -3.51 2.99 17.19
N GLU A 238 -4.31 2.30 17.99
CA GLU A 238 -3.85 1.42 19.08
C GLU A 238 -3.42 0.05 18.56
N GLU A 239 -4.23 -0.57 17.70
CA GLU A 239 -4.05 -1.96 17.27
C GLU A 239 -3.33 -2.09 15.93
N GLY A 240 -3.46 -1.10 15.04
CA GLY A 240 -2.82 -1.12 13.73
C GLY A 240 -3.37 -2.13 12.73
N ILE A 241 -4.59 -2.62 12.92
CA ILE A 241 -5.20 -3.64 12.05
C ILE A 241 -6.38 -3.02 11.29
N LEU A 242 -6.33 -3.03 9.95
CA LEU A 242 -7.45 -2.61 9.11
C LEU A 242 -8.50 -3.73 9.05
N LEU A 243 -9.54 -3.64 9.89
CA LEU A 243 -10.57 -4.66 10.02
C LEU A 243 -11.87 -4.06 10.55
N PRO A 244 -13.06 -4.57 10.17
CA PRO A 244 -14.32 -4.12 10.76
C PRO A 244 -14.31 -4.18 12.28
N PHE A 245 -14.94 -3.20 12.91
CA PHE A 245 -14.89 -2.98 14.36
C PHE A 245 -15.36 -4.20 15.15
N GLY A 246 -16.43 -4.86 14.70
CA GLY A 246 -16.98 -6.06 15.38
C GLY A 246 -16.22 -7.36 15.16
N ARG A 247 -15.18 -7.40 14.32
CA ARG A 247 -14.44 -8.64 14.02
C ARG A 247 -13.42 -9.00 15.11
N ARG A 248 -13.19 -10.30 15.25
CA ARG A 248 -12.14 -10.88 16.10
C ARG A 248 -10.74 -10.54 15.56
N ARG A 249 -9.79 -10.32 16.48
CA ARG A 249 -8.43 -9.85 16.18
C ARG A 249 -7.34 -10.71 16.84
N ASP A 250 -7.74 -11.72 17.61
CA ASP A 250 -6.85 -12.61 18.35
C ASP A 250 -5.85 -13.38 17.47
N ALA A 251 -6.16 -13.56 16.18
CA ALA A 251 -5.25 -14.18 15.23
C ALA A 251 -4.19 -13.23 14.65
N PHE A 252 -4.30 -11.91 14.84
CA PHE A 252 -3.39 -10.91 14.26
C PHE A 252 -2.19 -10.65 15.17
N ILE A 253 -1.35 -11.67 15.32
CA ILE A 253 -0.22 -11.69 16.26
C ILE A 253 1.15 -11.68 15.57
N HIS A 254 1.20 -11.72 14.24
CA HIS A 254 2.45 -11.68 13.50
C HIS A 254 2.71 -10.27 13.00
N PRO A 255 3.85 -9.63 13.32
CA PRO A 255 4.25 -8.40 12.66
C PRO A 255 4.27 -8.58 11.14
N ASN A 256 3.83 -7.58 10.41
CA ASN A 256 3.84 -7.59 8.95
C ASN A 256 5.30 -7.39 8.45
N PRO A 257 5.92 -8.40 7.82
CA PRO A 257 7.33 -8.32 7.39
C PRO A 257 7.57 -7.32 6.25
N THR A 258 6.49 -6.93 5.55
CA THR A 258 6.55 -5.92 4.49
C THR A 258 6.48 -4.48 5.04
N ILE A 259 6.26 -4.31 6.36
CA ILE A 259 6.25 -3.00 7.04
C ILE A 259 7.37 -2.94 8.08
N PHE A 260 7.50 -3.94 8.94
CA PHE A 260 8.51 -3.96 9.99
C PHE A 260 9.88 -4.41 9.44
N ARG A 261 10.67 -3.43 8.98
CA ARG A 261 11.98 -3.66 8.35
C ARG A 261 13.16 -3.59 9.32
N THR A 262 13.01 -2.91 10.46
CA THR A 262 14.02 -2.88 11.53
C THR A 262 13.41 -3.32 12.85
N ILE A 263 14.27 -3.68 13.80
CA ILE A 263 13.86 -4.20 15.11
C ILE A 263 13.25 -3.11 16.03
N ASP A 264 13.57 -1.84 15.78
CA ASP A 264 13.39 -0.72 16.70
C ASP A 264 12.58 0.45 16.11
N SER A 265 12.07 0.32 14.86
CA SER A 265 11.38 1.42 14.19
C SER A 265 10.02 1.05 13.62
N TRP A 266 9.16 2.07 13.55
CA TRP A 266 7.94 2.05 12.75
C TRP A 266 8.16 2.97 11.54
N PRO A 267 7.97 2.50 10.29
CA PRO A 267 8.40 3.25 9.11
C PRO A 267 7.42 4.34 8.69
N LEU A 268 6.16 4.28 9.11
CA LEU A 268 5.11 5.20 8.64
C LEU A 268 5.01 6.44 9.54
N LYS A 269 4.38 7.49 9.02
CA LYS A 269 4.11 8.72 9.78
C LYS A 269 3.11 8.47 10.91
N ASP A 270 3.20 9.29 11.96
CA ASP A 270 2.32 9.29 13.13
C ASP A 270 0.83 9.41 12.77
N HIS A 271 0.51 10.15 11.71
CA HIS A 271 -0.86 10.39 11.27
C HIS A 271 -1.32 9.55 10.07
N ALA A 272 -0.48 8.65 9.54
CA ALA A 272 -0.82 7.87 8.36
C ALA A 272 -2.14 7.07 8.57
N ASP A 273 -3.05 7.15 7.61
CA ASP A 273 -4.33 6.44 7.63
C ASP A 273 -4.59 5.83 6.23
N PRO A 274 -4.94 4.53 6.14
CA PRO A 274 -5.31 3.91 4.86
C PRO A 274 -6.43 4.67 4.11
N LEU A 275 -7.30 5.40 4.82
CA LEU A 275 -8.36 6.19 4.20
C LEU A 275 -7.83 7.29 3.26
N ASP A 276 -6.63 7.80 3.49
CA ASP A 276 -6.05 8.91 2.69
C ASP A 276 -5.75 8.49 1.23
N GLY A 277 -5.62 7.18 0.98
CA GLY A 277 -5.33 6.62 -0.33
C GLY A 277 -6.56 6.36 -1.20
N TRP A 278 -7.78 6.56 -0.70
CA TRP A 278 -9.00 6.11 -1.37
C TRP A 278 -10.08 7.20 -1.45
N PRO A 279 -10.93 7.20 -2.50
CA PRO A 279 -12.03 8.14 -2.61
C PRO A 279 -12.94 8.05 -1.38
N ILE A 280 -13.24 9.18 -0.72
CA ILE A 280 -14.04 9.19 0.51
C ILE A 280 -15.43 8.58 0.27
N TYR A 281 -16.03 8.82 -0.90
CA TYR A 281 -17.42 8.45 -1.17
C TYR A 281 -17.62 6.96 -1.44
N GLU A 282 -16.66 6.27 -2.06
CA GLU A 282 -16.84 4.88 -2.49
C GLU A 282 -16.97 3.91 -1.30
N PRO A 283 -16.08 3.95 -0.28
CA PRO A 283 -16.26 3.15 0.92
C PRO A 283 -17.53 3.53 1.69
N GLN A 284 -17.91 4.82 1.70
CA GLN A 284 -19.05 5.29 2.50
C GLN A 284 -20.40 4.80 1.97
N ASN A 285 -20.48 4.54 0.66
CA ASN A 285 -21.70 4.13 -0.05
C ASN A 285 -21.87 2.61 -0.18
N ILE A 286 -21.05 1.80 0.51
CA ILE A 286 -21.23 0.34 0.50
C ILE A 286 -22.57 -0.05 1.10
N SER A 287 -23.43 -0.64 0.27
CA SER A 287 -24.68 -1.26 0.71
C SER A 287 -24.42 -2.58 1.45
N GLY A 288 -25.28 -2.89 2.44
CA GLY A 288 -25.28 -4.17 3.16
C GLY A 288 -24.28 -4.29 4.31
N PHE A 289 -23.49 -3.27 4.62
CA PHE A 289 -22.63 -3.27 5.81
C PHE A 289 -23.38 -2.71 7.03
N VAL A 290 -23.56 -3.56 8.05
CA VAL A 290 -24.30 -3.23 9.28
C VAL A 290 -23.62 -2.10 10.09
N GLY A 291 -22.30 -1.93 9.93
CA GLY A 291 -21.52 -0.88 10.60
C GLY A 291 -21.57 0.46 9.85
N ALA A 292 -22.74 1.09 9.73
CA ALA A 292 -22.91 2.35 8.98
C ALA A 292 -21.93 3.48 9.38
N ASN A 293 -21.38 3.42 10.59
CA ASN A 293 -20.46 4.39 11.17
C ASN A 293 -19.00 3.92 11.29
N ASP A 294 -18.70 2.68 10.88
CA ASP A 294 -17.38 2.08 10.96
C ASP A 294 -16.59 2.34 9.68
N VAL A 295 -15.86 3.46 9.67
CA VAL A 295 -15.16 3.97 8.47
C VAL A 295 -14.05 3.03 7.99
N HIS A 296 -13.29 2.42 8.90
CA HIS A 296 -12.25 1.45 8.56
C HIS A 296 -12.85 0.11 8.16
N GLY A 297 -13.96 -0.32 8.75
CA GLY A 297 -14.71 -1.50 8.31
C GLY A 297 -15.30 -1.34 6.92
N LYS A 298 -15.86 -0.17 6.60
CA LYS A 298 -16.29 0.17 5.24
C LYS A 298 -15.12 0.14 4.26
N LEU A 299 -13.99 0.76 4.59
CA LEU A 299 -12.79 0.71 3.76
C LEU A 299 -12.35 -0.74 3.52
N TYR A 300 -12.31 -1.57 4.57
CA TYR A 300 -11.97 -2.99 4.44
C TYR A 300 -12.87 -3.72 3.43
N ILE A 301 -14.20 -3.54 3.52
CA ILE A 301 -15.14 -4.19 2.60
C ILE A 301 -14.96 -3.68 1.16
N TYR A 302 -14.76 -2.38 0.99
CA TYR A 302 -14.52 -1.78 -0.32
C TYR A 302 -13.25 -2.35 -0.95
N LEU A 303 -12.15 -2.35 -0.21
CA LEU A 303 -10.87 -2.86 -0.68
C LEU A 303 -10.94 -4.34 -0.99
N LYS A 304 -11.60 -5.14 -0.14
CA LYS A 304 -11.77 -6.56 -0.40
C LYS A 304 -12.51 -6.81 -1.72
N LYS A 305 -13.61 -6.10 -1.97
CA LYS A 305 -14.35 -6.20 -3.25
C LYS A 305 -13.50 -5.74 -4.44
N LEU A 306 -12.79 -4.61 -4.30
CA LEU A 306 -11.94 -4.08 -5.36
C LEU A 306 -10.78 -5.01 -5.69
N LEU A 307 -10.14 -5.60 -4.68
CA LEU A 307 -9.01 -6.51 -4.85
C LEU A 307 -9.45 -7.85 -5.46
N VAL A 308 -10.64 -8.35 -5.13
CA VAL A 308 -11.25 -9.49 -5.84
C VAL A 308 -11.48 -9.13 -7.31
N LYS A 309 -12.10 -7.98 -7.59
CA LYS A 309 -12.31 -7.51 -8.97
C LYS A 309 -11.00 -7.34 -9.72
N PHE A 310 -9.96 -6.83 -9.06
CA PHE A 310 -8.61 -6.71 -9.62
C PHE A 310 -8.06 -8.10 -10.00
N HIS A 311 -8.14 -9.08 -9.11
CA HIS A 311 -7.72 -10.46 -9.37
C HIS A 311 -8.47 -11.10 -10.54
N GLU A 312 -9.79 -10.96 -10.60
CA GLU A 312 -10.62 -11.41 -11.73
C GLU A 312 -10.20 -10.71 -13.03
N SER A 313 -9.94 -9.41 -12.96
CA SER A 313 -9.48 -8.61 -14.11
C SER A 313 -8.10 -9.04 -14.60
N LEU A 314 -7.18 -9.40 -13.70
CA LEU A 314 -5.90 -9.98 -14.10
C LEU A 314 -6.13 -11.25 -14.93
N SER A 315 -7.02 -12.13 -14.50
CA SER A 315 -7.29 -13.39 -15.18
C SER A 315 -8.02 -13.22 -16.53
N ALA A 316 -8.76 -12.14 -16.70
CA ALA A 316 -9.52 -11.85 -17.92
C ALA A 316 -8.70 -11.18 -19.02
N HIS A 317 -7.55 -10.57 -18.71
CA HIS A 317 -6.83 -9.68 -19.62
C HIS A 317 -5.37 -10.08 -19.82
N LYS A 318 -4.78 -9.60 -20.93
CA LYS A 318 -3.37 -9.79 -21.26
C LYS A 318 -2.55 -8.64 -20.66
N ILE A 319 -1.98 -8.85 -19.47
CA ILE A 319 -1.37 -7.76 -18.69
C ILE A 319 0.12 -8.02 -18.42
N THR A 320 0.94 -7.02 -18.71
CA THR A 320 2.37 -7.02 -18.35
C THR A 320 2.65 -5.92 -17.33
N PHE A 321 3.18 -6.28 -16.16
CA PHE A 321 3.66 -5.35 -15.14
C PHE A 321 5.18 -5.29 -15.16
N ARG A 322 5.76 -4.17 -15.59
CA ARG A 322 7.21 -3.94 -15.58
C ARG A 322 7.58 -3.02 -14.42
N LEU A 323 8.38 -3.50 -13.48
CA LEU A 323 8.79 -2.75 -12.30
C LEU A 323 10.26 -2.36 -12.37
N PHE A 324 10.55 -1.13 -11.94
CA PHE A 324 11.88 -0.57 -11.76
C PHE A 324 12.02 0.05 -10.36
N ASN A 325 13.24 0.08 -9.84
CA ASN A 325 13.60 0.87 -8.66
C ASN A 325 14.70 1.87 -9.02
N SER A 326 14.30 3.03 -9.56
CA SER A 326 15.21 4.05 -10.07
C SER A 326 14.68 5.46 -9.77
N ASN A 327 15.58 6.44 -9.77
CA ASN A 327 15.14 7.84 -9.88
C ASN A 327 14.55 8.11 -11.28
N ILE A 328 13.94 9.28 -11.47
CA ILE A 328 13.23 9.57 -12.72
C ILE A 328 14.20 9.73 -13.89
N GLU A 329 15.40 10.26 -13.64
CA GLU A 329 16.43 10.48 -14.64
C GLU A 329 16.95 9.14 -15.22
N GLU A 330 17.24 8.18 -14.35
CA GLU A 330 17.64 6.81 -14.71
C GLU A 330 16.50 6.06 -15.40
N LEU A 331 15.27 6.20 -14.90
CA LEU A 331 14.10 5.56 -15.51
C LEU A 331 13.97 5.96 -16.98
N MET A 332 14.16 7.24 -17.31
CA MET A 332 14.09 7.72 -18.70
C MET A 332 15.08 6.99 -19.61
N GLY A 333 16.27 6.65 -19.12
CA GLY A 333 17.25 5.84 -19.86
C GLY A 333 16.76 4.41 -20.17
N HIS A 334 15.83 3.88 -19.38
CA HIS A 334 15.24 2.55 -19.60
C HIS A 334 13.96 2.57 -20.44
N ILE A 335 13.26 3.69 -20.49
CA ILE A 335 11.93 3.78 -21.11
C ILE A 335 11.83 4.75 -22.30
N TRP A 336 12.93 5.35 -22.75
CA TRP A 336 12.91 6.39 -23.80
C TRP A 336 12.34 5.92 -25.14
N GLU A 337 12.44 4.63 -25.47
CA GLU A 337 11.86 4.06 -26.70
C GLU A 337 10.36 3.77 -26.59
N TYR A 338 9.81 3.76 -25.38
CA TYR A 338 8.41 3.45 -25.14
C TYR A 338 7.56 4.70 -25.36
N ARG A 339 6.36 4.48 -25.92
CA ARG A 339 5.30 5.48 -25.95
C ARG A 339 4.22 5.05 -24.97
N PHE A 340 3.69 6.00 -24.21
CA PHE A 340 2.66 5.75 -23.21
C PHE A 340 1.38 6.48 -23.58
N ASP A 341 0.25 5.79 -23.51
CA ASP A 341 -1.09 6.35 -23.72
C ASP A 341 -1.54 7.18 -22.52
N ARG A 342 -1.10 6.79 -21.32
CA ARG A 342 -1.33 7.54 -20.08
C ARG A 342 -0.09 7.51 -19.19
N VAL A 343 0.19 8.65 -18.58
CA VAL A 343 1.27 8.80 -17.60
C VAL A 343 0.70 9.37 -16.31
N GLU A 344 0.89 8.65 -15.22
CA GLU A 344 0.65 9.12 -13.86
C GLU A 344 1.99 9.54 -13.24
N VAL A 345 2.07 10.82 -12.88
CA VAL A 345 3.20 11.38 -12.16
C VAL A 345 2.72 11.90 -10.82
N ARG A 346 3.32 11.38 -9.75
CA ARG A 346 3.20 11.99 -8.43
C ARG A 346 4.21 13.12 -8.35
N LEU A 347 3.74 14.36 -8.55
CA LEU A 347 4.50 15.56 -8.22
C LEU A 347 4.59 15.67 -6.69
N LEU A 348 5.48 14.88 -6.06
CA LEU A 348 6.01 15.25 -4.76
C LEU A 348 6.78 16.54 -4.98
N LYS A 349 6.13 17.66 -4.66
CA LYS A 349 6.68 19.02 -4.67
C LYS A 349 8.21 19.04 -4.55
N ILE A 350 8.84 19.47 -5.63
CA ILE A 350 9.96 20.41 -5.60
C ILE A 350 9.47 21.65 -4.83
N CYS A 351 9.38 21.59 -3.50
CA CYS A 351 9.18 22.74 -2.61
C CYS A 351 9.67 22.36 -1.21
N SER A 352 10.98 22.35 -1.04
CA SER A 352 11.64 22.94 0.12
C SER A 352 13.14 23.02 -0.19
N ALA A 353 13.54 24.20 -0.67
CA ALA A 353 14.87 24.72 -0.41
C ALA A 353 15.06 24.93 1.11
#